data_AF-A0A849H6D5-F1
#
_entry.id   AF-A0A849H6D5-F1
#
_cell.length_a   1.000
_cell.length_b   1.000
_cell.length_c   1.000
_cell.angle_alpha   90.00
_cell.angle_beta   90.00
_cell.angle_gamma   90.00
#
_symmetry.space_group_name_H-M   'P 1'
#
loop_
_entity.id
_entity.type
_entity.pdbx_description
1 polymer ?
#
loop_
_entity_poly.entity_id
_entity_poly.type
_entity_poly.pdbx_seq_one_letter_code
_entity_poly.pdbx_strand_id
1 'polypeptide(L)'
;MRNLTAVVVVGGIGILLASEWRKRHVRAGPHPGRGPSTGVRELQLLSLLCVTCLVSLVQFPFHAPVYFLYVGPLVALTTLAAMAVADQNLTRHPVRVEGIRPIGIRLRPLLGVVFAFYLGFAVFWIHPGFIYHMGRTFVEDQQTHELGLERGSLRVTEEDKELYTTLAGEIRARAKSDFILATPDAPEVYFLTGLSSPGRSTFEFFDPADPGGGTLLAAIDSLEVSVIALNEAPAFSPPVGGALLDELVDRFPEERRIGRFLLRWRP
;
A
#
# COMPACT_ATOMS: atom_id res chain seq x y z
N MET A 1 -17.57 -10.63 -0.93
CA MET A 1 -18.45 -10.32 -2.09
C MET A 1 -19.08 -8.91 -1.97
N ARG A 2 -18.28 -7.83 -1.88
CA ARG A 2 -18.81 -6.45 -1.66
C ARG A 2 -18.27 -5.37 -2.63
N ASN A 3 -17.53 -5.76 -3.68
CA ASN A 3 -16.91 -4.83 -4.64
C ASN A 3 -17.56 -4.81 -6.04
N LEU A 4 -18.62 -5.59 -6.26
CA LEU A 4 -19.31 -5.64 -7.56
C LEU A 4 -20.03 -4.33 -7.92
N THR A 5 -20.42 -3.53 -6.92
CA THR A 5 -21.20 -2.30 -7.15
C THR A 5 -20.39 -1.21 -7.86
N ALA A 6 -19.08 -1.09 -7.59
CA ALA A 6 -18.23 -0.09 -8.25
C ALA A 6 -17.91 -0.44 -9.71
N VAL A 7 -17.67 -1.73 -9.98
CA VAL A 7 -17.41 -2.24 -11.34
C VAL A 7 -18.66 -2.12 -12.23
N VAL A 8 -19.85 -2.34 -11.68
CA VAL A 8 -21.11 -2.23 -12.43
C VAL A 8 -21.45 -0.79 -12.78
N VAL A 9 -21.15 0.19 -11.92
CA VAL A 9 -21.42 1.61 -12.20
C VAL A 9 -20.45 2.17 -13.25
N VAL A 10 -19.15 1.85 -13.16
CA VAL A 10 -18.16 2.30 -14.16
C VAL A 10 -18.34 1.58 -15.50
N GLY A 11 -18.64 0.27 -15.47
CA GLY A 11 -18.95 -0.52 -16.66
C GLY A 11 -20.25 -0.06 -17.35
N GLY A 12 -21.29 0.27 -16.58
CA GLY A 12 -22.56 0.76 -17.11
C GLY A 12 -22.43 2.11 -17.82
N ILE A 13 -21.64 3.04 -17.27
CA ILE A 13 -21.33 4.33 -17.91
C ILE A 13 -20.48 4.12 -19.18
N GLY A 14 -19.48 3.22 -19.13
CA GLY A 14 -18.66 2.88 -20.29
C GLY A 14 -19.45 2.28 -21.46
N ILE A 15 -20.40 1.38 -21.18
CA ILE A 15 -21.26 0.75 -22.19
C ILE A 15 -22.25 1.77 -22.79
N LEU A 16 -22.82 2.65 -21.97
CA LEU A 16 -23.70 3.73 -22.45
C LEU A 16 -22.94 4.69 -23.37
N LEU A 17 -21.72 5.10 -22.99
CA LEU A 17 -20.87 5.97 -23.81
C LEU A 17 -20.41 5.29 -25.10
N ALA A 18 -20.05 3.99 -25.06
CA ALA A 18 -19.67 3.22 -26.25
C ALA A 18 -20.86 3.00 -27.23
N SER A 19 -22.07 2.79 -26.69
CA SER A 19 -23.27 2.62 -27.51
C SER A 19 -23.68 3.90 -28.23
N GLU A 20 -23.47 5.06 -27.61
CA GLU A 20 -23.68 6.37 -28.21
C GLU A 20 -22.58 6.71 -29.24
N TRP A 21 -21.33 6.29 -28.99
CA TRP A 21 -20.22 6.46 -29.93
C TRP A 21 -20.45 5.74 -31.27
N ARG A 22 -20.92 4.48 -31.23
CA ARG A 22 -21.23 3.67 -32.42
C ARG A 22 -22.32 4.32 -33.28
N LYS A 23 -23.32 4.96 -32.67
CA LYS A 23 -24.41 5.62 -33.42
C LYS A 23 -23.97 6.89 -34.15
N ARG A 24 -22.96 7.60 -33.62
CA ARG A 24 -22.48 8.88 -34.19
C ARG A 24 -21.49 8.71 -35.34
N HIS A 25 -20.63 7.68 -35.30
CA HIS A 25 -19.62 7.45 -36.33
C HIS A 25 -20.16 6.80 -37.61
N VAL A 26 -21.34 6.16 -37.56
CA VAL A 26 -22.00 5.60 -38.75
C VAL A 26 -22.70 6.68 -39.61
N ARG A 27 -22.86 7.92 -39.11
CA ARG A 27 -23.65 8.97 -39.80
C ARG A 27 -22.91 10.25 -40.19
N ALA A 28 -21.64 10.43 -39.84
CA ALA A 28 -20.93 11.70 -40.09
C ALA A 28 -19.75 11.51 -41.04
N GLY A 29 -19.89 12.00 -42.28
CA GLY A 29 -18.76 12.28 -43.16
C GLY A 29 -17.87 13.41 -42.60
N PRO A 30 -16.64 13.60 -43.14
CA PRO A 30 -15.65 14.48 -42.54
C PRO A 30 -15.98 15.95 -42.83
N HIS A 31 -16.19 16.76 -41.78
CA HIS A 31 -16.29 18.23 -41.88
C HIS A 31 -15.00 18.90 -41.36
N PRO A 32 -14.37 19.80 -42.14
CA PRO A 32 -13.16 20.52 -41.73
C PRO A 32 -13.56 21.77 -40.94
N GLY A 33 -13.22 21.84 -39.65
CA GLY A 33 -13.48 23.05 -38.84
C GLY A 33 -13.63 22.86 -37.33
N ARG A 34 -13.51 21.65 -36.79
CA ARG A 34 -13.48 21.47 -35.33
C ARG A 34 -12.08 21.80 -34.80
N GLY A 35 -11.97 22.79 -33.91
CA GLY A 35 -10.82 22.93 -33.00
C GLY A 35 -10.57 21.63 -32.23
N PRO A 36 -9.48 21.48 -31.43
CA PRO A 36 -8.90 20.19 -31.00
C PRO A 36 -9.77 19.28 -30.09
N SER A 37 -11.09 19.20 -30.24
CA SER A 37 -12.01 19.50 -29.12
C SER A 37 -13.04 18.42 -28.77
N THR A 38 -12.97 17.21 -29.32
CA THR A 38 -13.82 16.07 -28.91
C THR A 38 -13.06 14.74 -28.87
N GLY A 39 -12.42 14.34 -29.97
CA GLY A 39 -11.71 13.05 -30.04
C GLY A 39 -10.57 12.91 -29.02
N VAL A 40 -9.82 13.98 -28.74
CA VAL A 40 -8.73 13.96 -27.74
C VAL A 40 -9.26 13.76 -26.32
N ARG A 41 -10.40 14.39 -25.99
CA ARG A 41 -11.02 14.26 -24.66
C ARG A 41 -11.66 12.89 -24.45
N GLU A 42 -12.27 12.33 -25.50
CA GLU A 42 -12.80 10.96 -25.49
C GLU A 42 -11.67 9.94 -25.28
N LEU A 43 -10.54 10.12 -25.98
CA LEU A 43 -9.36 9.28 -25.79
C LEU A 43 -8.78 9.41 -24.38
N GLN A 44 -8.68 10.62 -23.83
CA GLN A 44 -8.24 10.86 -22.45
C GLN A 44 -9.14 10.14 -21.43
N LEU A 45 -10.46 10.23 -21.62
CA LEU A 45 -11.41 9.53 -20.75
C LEU A 45 -11.26 8.00 -20.86
N LEU A 46 -11.11 7.48 -22.09
CA LEU A 46 -10.88 6.06 -22.30
C LEU A 46 -9.59 5.59 -21.62
N SER A 47 -8.49 6.34 -21.75
CA SER A 47 -7.24 6.05 -21.07
C SER A 47 -7.40 6.05 -19.55
N LEU A 48 -8.07 7.05 -18.97
CA LEU A 48 -8.34 7.10 -17.53
C LEU A 48 -9.19 5.92 -17.06
N LEU A 49 -10.21 5.53 -17.82
CA LEU A 49 -11.04 4.36 -17.52
C LEU A 49 -10.22 3.07 -17.56
N CYS A 50 -9.41 2.87 -18.59
CA CYS A 50 -8.55 1.70 -18.73
C CYS A 50 -7.53 1.61 -17.58
N VAL A 51 -6.83 2.71 -17.27
CA VAL A 51 -5.86 2.76 -16.18
C VAL A 51 -6.54 2.51 -14.83
N THR A 52 -7.68 3.17 -14.55
CA THR A 52 -8.41 2.97 -13.30
C THR A 52 -8.88 1.53 -13.15
N CYS A 53 -9.39 0.92 -14.23
CA CYS A 53 -9.80 -0.47 -14.24
C CYS A 53 -8.61 -1.41 -14.00
N LEU A 54 -7.49 -1.21 -14.70
CA LEU A 54 -6.29 -2.02 -14.53
C LEU A 54 -5.74 -1.93 -13.10
N VAL A 55 -5.60 -0.73 -12.55
CA VAL A 55 -5.06 -0.54 -11.20
C VAL A 55 -6.03 -1.06 -10.14
N SER A 56 -7.35 -1.05 -10.40
CA SER A 56 -8.32 -1.69 -9.50
C SER A 56 -8.14 -3.21 -9.39
N LEU A 57 -7.58 -3.86 -10.42
CA LEU A 57 -7.30 -5.30 -10.39
C LEU A 57 -6.14 -5.66 -9.45
N VAL A 58 -5.24 -4.71 -9.14
CA VAL A 58 -4.12 -4.93 -8.19
C VAL A 58 -4.63 -5.27 -6.79
N GLN A 59 -5.88 -4.90 -6.46
CA GLN A 59 -6.50 -5.22 -5.17
C GLN A 59 -6.94 -6.70 -5.05
N PHE A 60 -6.81 -7.51 -6.11
CA PHE A 60 -7.17 -8.91 -6.10
C PHE A 60 -5.92 -9.80 -6.25
N PRO A 61 -5.74 -10.83 -5.41
CA PRO A 61 -6.61 -11.29 -4.32
C PRO A 61 -6.38 -10.59 -2.97
N PHE A 62 -5.31 -9.78 -2.84
CA PHE A 62 -4.90 -9.18 -1.57
C PHE A 62 -5.21 -7.68 -1.55
N HIS A 63 -6.20 -7.27 -0.75
CA HIS A 63 -6.61 -5.87 -0.61
C HIS A 63 -6.02 -5.26 0.68
N ALA A 64 -4.71 -5.01 0.70
CA ALA A 64 -4.16 -4.16 1.76
C ALA A 64 -4.83 -2.76 1.68
N PRO A 65 -5.28 -2.17 2.81
CA PRO A 65 -5.97 -0.87 2.77
C PRO A 65 -5.18 0.25 2.10
N VAL A 66 -3.84 0.19 2.16
CA VAL A 66 -2.94 1.11 1.44
C VAL A 66 -3.23 1.16 -0.07
N TYR A 67 -3.74 0.09 -0.67
CA TYR A 67 -4.04 0.10 -2.11
C TYR A 67 -5.16 1.06 -2.50
N PHE A 68 -6.01 1.44 -1.54
CA PHE A 68 -6.98 2.49 -1.74
C PHE A 68 -6.32 3.82 -2.14
N LEU A 69 -5.14 4.13 -1.61
CA LEU A 69 -4.44 5.38 -1.93
C LEU A 69 -3.95 5.44 -3.39
N TYR A 70 -3.76 4.29 -4.05
CA TYR A 70 -3.45 4.26 -5.49
C TYR A 70 -4.71 4.37 -6.36
N VAL A 71 -5.81 3.72 -5.95
CA VAL A 71 -7.02 3.60 -6.79
C VAL A 71 -8.01 4.75 -6.57
N GLY A 72 -8.15 5.24 -5.34
CA GLY A 72 -9.08 6.31 -4.97
C GLY A 72 -8.91 7.58 -5.82
N PRO A 73 -7.69 8.13 -5.97
CA PRO A 73 -7.44 9.29 -6.82
C PRO A 73 -7.80 9.05 -8.29
N LEU A 74 -7.52 7.86 -8.82
CA LEU A 74 -7.86 7.47 -10.20
C LEU A 74 -9.38 7.39 -10.42
N VAL A 75 -10.11 6.83 -9.46
CA VAL A 75 -11.58 6.79 -9.48
C VAL A 75 -12.16 8.21 -9.44
N ALA A 76 -11.64 9.09 -8.58
CA ALA A 76 -12.07 10.48 -8.51
C ALA A 76 -11.81 11.21 -9.84
N LEU A 77 -10.60 11.12 -10.39
CA LEU A 77 -10.24 11.74 -11.68
C LEU A 77 -11.09 11.21 -12.83
N THR A 78 -11.32 9.90 -12.89
CA THR A 78 -12.14 9.27 -13.93
C THR A 78 -13.60 9.70 -13.83
N THR A 79 -14.14 9.79 -12.61
CA THR A 79 -15.51 10.27 -12.36
C THR A 79 -15.66 11.73 -12.76
N LEU A 80 -14.71 12.59 -12.37
CA LEU A 80 -14.69 14.00 -12.75
C LEU A 80 -14.59 14.17 -14.28
N ALA A 81 -13.72 13.40 -14.94
CA ALA A 81 -13.57 13.42 -16.39
C ALA A 81 -14.85 12.97 -17.11
N ALA A 82 -15.46 11.86 -16.66
CA ALA A 82 -16.72 11.36 -17.22
C ALA A 82 -17.85 12.38 -17.08
N MET A 83 -17.98 12.98 -15.90
CA MET A 83 -18.98 14.02 -15.64
C MET A 83 -18.73 15.30 -16.44
N ALA A 84 -17.47 15.71 -16.63
CA ALA A 84 -17.13 16.87 -17.45
C ALA A 84 -17.46 16.65 -18.94
N VAL A 85 -17.24 15.44 -19.45
CA VAL A 85 -17.66 15.04 -20.80
C VAL A 85 -19.19 15.00 -20.90
N ALA A 86 -19.89 14.50 -19.89
CA ALA A 86 -21.35 14.48 -19.83
C ALA A 86 -21.96 15.89 -19.82
N ASP A 87 -21.47 16.79 -18.96
CA ASP A 87 -21.91 18.20 -18.86
C ASP A 87 -21.76 18.94 -20.21
N GLN A 88 -20.64 18.72 -20.91
CA GLN A 88 -20.41 19.28 -22.25
C GLN A 88 -21.41 18.74 -23.28
N ASN A 89 -21.69 17.44 -23.24
CA ASN A 89 -22.61 16.81 -24.17
C ASN A 89 -24.06 17.26 -23.95
N LEU A 90 -24.51 17.37 -22.69
CA LEU A 90 -25.83 17.91 -22.35
C LEU A 90 -25.97 19.39 -22.72
N THR A 91 -24.91 20.19 -22.53
CA THR A 91 -24.92 21.62 -22.90
C THR A 91 -24.98 21.82 -24.42
N ARG A 92 -24.32 20.96 -25.20
CA ARG A 92 -24.31 21.03 -26.68
C ARG A 92 -25.59 20.51 -27.32
N HIS A 93 -26.25 19.53 -26.71
CA HIS A 93 -27.48 18.93 -27.21
C HIS A 93 -28.55 18.88 -26.11
N PRO A 94 -29.20 20.02 -25.79
CA PRO A 94 -30.31 20.02 -24.85
C PRO A 94 -31.43 19.14 -25.40
N VAL A 95 -31.81 18.10 -24.66
CA VAL A 95 -32.98 17.27 -24.97
C VAL A 95 -34.21 18.17 -24.86
N ARG A 96 -34.72 18.66 -25.98
CA ARG A 96 -35.99 19.38 -26.05
C ARG A 96 -37.11 18.36 -25.96
N VAL A 97 -37.71 18.24 -24.79
CA VAL A 97 -39.03 17.62 -24.63
C VAL A 97 -40.06 18.74 -24.78
N GLU A 98 -40.96 18.64 -25.75
CA GLU A 98 -42.04 19.60 -25.96
C GLU A 98 -42.86 19.77 -24.66
N GLY A 99 -43.04 21.03 -24.22
CA GLY A 99 -43.83 21.37 -23.04
C GLY A 99 -43.09 21.41 -21.69
N ILE A 100 -41.84 20.95 -21.61
CA ILE A 100 -41.05 20.99 -20.36
C ILE A 100 -39.92 22.01 -20.51
N ARG A 101 -39.93 23.07 -19.68
CA ARG A 101 -38.80 24.03 -19.63
C ARG A 101 -37.52 23.25 -19.31
N PRO A 102 -36.43 23.40 -20.09
CA PRO A 102 -35.19 22.69 -19.81
C PRO A 102 -34.66 23.11 -18.44
N ILE A 103 -34.72 22.21 -17.47
CA ILE A 103 -34.04 22.37 -16.19
C ILE A 103 -32.56 22.29 -16.51
N GLY A 104 -31.90 23.44 -16.62
CA GLY A 104 -30.46 23.51 -16.85
C GLY A 104 -29.71 23.04 -15.62
N ILE A 105 -29.66 21.72 -15.40
CA ILE A 105 -28.85 21.10 -14.35
C ILE A 105 -27.39 21.28 -14.75
N ARG A 106 -26.76 22.35 -14.28
CA ARG A 106 -25.31 22.49 -14.38
C ARG A 106 -24.70 21.47 -13.43
N LEU A 107 -23.93 20.51 -13.96
CA LEU A 107 -23.28 19.47 -13.15
C LEU A 107 -22.06 20.00 -12.37
N ARG A 108 -21.60 21.22 -12.70
CA ARG A 108 -20.45 21.90 -12.08
C ARG A 108 -20.53 22.08 -10.55
N PRO A 109 -21.61 22.58 -9.95
CA PRO A 109 -21.74 22.62 -8.49
C PRO A 109 -21.64 21.22 -7.86
N LEU A 110 -22.23 20.20 -8.50
CA LEU A 110 -22.12 18.82 -8.02
C LEU A 110 -20.66 18.32 -8.06
N LEU A 111 -19.90 18.67 -9.10
CA LEU A 111 -18.46 18.39 -9.17
C LEU A 111 -17.69 19.06 -8.03
N GLY A 112 -18.01 20.31 -7.73
CA GLY A 112 -17.43 21.04 -6.60
C GLY A 112 -17.72 20.38 -5.25
N VAL A 113 -18.96 19.92 -5.05
CA VAL A 113 -19.36 19.19 -3.83
C VAL A 113 -18.64 17.85 -3.73
N VAL A 114 -18.56 17.07 -4.81
CA VAL A 114 -17.84 15.78 -4.82
C VAL A 114 -16.36 15.98 -4.53
N PHE A 115 -15.74 16.99 -5.14
CA PHE A 115 -14.34 17.33 -4.88
C PHE A 115 -14.11 17.75 -3.42
N ALA A 116 -14.94 18.66 -2.89
CA ALA A 116 -14.87 19.09 -1.50
C ALA A 116 -15.07 17.93 -0.52
N PHE A 117 -15.98 17.00 -0.83
CA PHE A 117 -16.17 15.78 -0.04
C PHE A 117 -14.91 14.92 0.00
N TYR A 118 -14.29 14.64 -1.15
CA TYR A 118 -13.06 13.83 -1.20
C TYR A 118 -11.88 14.52 -0.51
N LEU A 119 -11.76 15.85 -0.66
CA LEU A 119 -10.75 16.63 0.04
C LEU A 119 -10.97 16.60 1.56
N GLY A 120 -12.20 16.81 2.00
CA GLY A 120 -12.58 16.70 3.41
C GLY A 120 -12.32 15.29 3.96
N PHE A 121 -12.67 14.25 3.22
CA PHE A 121 -12.37 12.87 3.59
C PHE A 121 -10.86 12.63 3.71
N ALA A 122 -10.05 13.14 2.78
CA ALA A 122 -8.60 13.01 2.86
C ALA A 122 -8.02 13.70 4.12
N VAL A 123 -8.46 14.93 4.40
CA VAL A 123 -7.94 15.76 5.50
C VAL A 123 -8.43 15.28 6.87
N PHE A 124 -9.73 14.96 6.99
CA PHE A 124 -10.34 14.66 8.28
C PHE A 124 -10.36 13.17 8.63
N TRP A 125 -10.19 12.27 7.64
CA TRP A 125 -10.26 10.82 7.87
C TRP A 125 -8.94 10.11 7.56
N ILE A 126 -8.32 10.39 6.41
CA ILE A 126 -7.10 9.69 6.01
C ILE A 126 -5.88 10.23 6.75
N HIS A 127 -5.70 11.54 6.83
CA HIS A 127 -4.54 12.13 7.49
C HIS A 127 -4.40 11.76 8.98
N PRO A 128 -5.46 11.81 9.82
CA PRO A 128 -5.34 11.39 11.22
C PRO A 128 -5.48 9.87 11.42
N GLY A 129 -5.85 9.10 10.38
CA GLY A 129 -6.16 7.69 10.49
C GLY A 129 -4.96 6.78 10.21
N PHE A 130 -4.84 5.69 10.97
CA PHE A 130 -3.80 4.69 10.73
C PHE A 130 -4.09 3.86 9.49
N ILE A 131 -3.12 3.80 8.58
CA ILE A 131 -3.31 3.21 7.24
C ILE A 131 -3.71 1.73 7.28
N TYR A 132 -3.23 0.95 8.25
CA TYR A 132 -3.54 -0.48 8.36
C TYR A 132 -4.97 -0.76 8.83
N HIS A 133 -5.65 0.20 9.47
CA HIS A 133 -7.06 0.09 9.87
C HIS A 133 -8.03 0.71 8.87
N MET A 134 -7.52 1.39 7.85
CA MET A 134 -8.33 2.07 6.84
C MET A 134 -9.34 1.12 6.19
N GLY A 135 -10.57 1.57 6.03
CA GLY A 135 -11.67 0.78 5.43
C GLY A 135 -12.29 -0.29 6.35
N ARG A 136 -11.76 -0.51 7.56
CA ARG A 136 -12.38 -1.38 8.58
C ARG A 136 -12.97 -0.56 9.72
N THR A 137 -12.13 0.22 10.40
CA THR A 137 -12.48 1.05 11.55
C THR A 137 -11.58 2.27 11.58
N PHE A 138 -12.08 3.39 12.09
CA PHE A 138 -11.22 4.53 12.36
C PHE A 138 -10.36 4.23 13.58
N VAL A 139 -9.05 4.34 13.43
CA VAL A 139 -8.06 4.29 14.51
C VAL A 139 -7.13 5.47 14.25
N GLU A 140 -6.94 6.30 15.25
CA GLU A 140 -6.00 7.43 15.16
C GLU A 140 -4.57 6.91 14.98
N ASP A 141 -3.77 7.61 14.18
CA ASP A 141 -2.37 7.28 14.02
C ASP A 141 -1.61 7.55 15.34
N GLN A 142 -1.22 6.47 16.02
CA GLN A 142 -0.47 6.51 17.27
C GLN A 142 1.04 6.66 17.06
N GLN A 143 1.51 6.78 15.81
CA GLN A 143 2.92 6.99 15.48
C GLN A 143 3.33 8.45 15.74
N THR A 144 3.38 8.84 17.01
CA THR A 144 3.66 10.22 17.44
C THR A 144 5.08 10.41 17.95
N HIS A 145 5.84 9.33 18.16
CA HIS A 145 7.16 9.37 18.79
C HIS A 145 8.26 9.24 17.75
N GLU A 146 9.30 10.07 17.85
CA GLU A 146 10.45 9.96 16.95
C GLU A 146 11.43 8.89 17.43
N LEU A 147 11.68 7.89 16.59
CA LEU A 147 12.80 6.97 16.64
C LEU A 147 13.99 7.65 15.96
N GLY A 148 14.90 8.19 16.76
CA GLY A 148 16.07 8.92 16.28
C GLY A 148 17.12 7.97 15.72
N LEU A 149 17.26 7.94 14.40
CA LEU A 149 18.32 7.19 13.72
C LEU A 149 19.34 8.18 13.14
N GLU A 150 20.57 7.73 12.98
CA GLU A 150 21.67 8.55 12.46
C GLU A 150 21.35 9.12 11.05
N ARG A 151 20.61 8.36 10.23
CA ARG A 151 20.26 8.70 8.84
C ARG A 151 18.88 9.37 8.69
N GLY A 152 18.18 9.65 9.79
CA GLY A 152 16.85 10.29 9.78
C GLY A 152 15.98 9.89 10.96
N SER A 153 14.87 10.58 11.18
CA SER A 153 13.88 10.20 12.20
C SER A 153 12.70 9.49 11.55
N LEU A 154 12.23 8.42 12.21
CA LEU A 154 10.98 7.75 11.86
C LEU A 154 9.97 7.97 12.99
N ARG A 155 8.72 8.29 12.64
CA ARG A 155 7.64 8.31 13.63
C ARG A 155 7.11 6.90 13.87
N VAL A 156 7.05 6.53 15.14
CA VAL A 156 6.64 5.21 15.62
C VAL A 156 5.77 5.36 16.87
N THR A 157 5.18 4.27 17.33
CA THR A 157 4.48 4.24 18.63
C THR A 157 5.49 4.39 19.77
N GLU A 158 5.02 4.79 20.96
CA GLU A 158 5.86 4.83 22.15
C GLU A 158 6.46 3.45 22.48
N GLU A 159 5.63 2.40 22.41
CA GLU A 159 6.03 1.01 22.62
C GLU A 159 7.13 0.57 21.66
N ASP A 160 6.99 0.86 20.35
CA ASP A 160 8.01 0.56 19.36
C ASP A 160 9.30 1.33 19.64
N LYS A 161 9.22 2.61 20.02
CA LYS A 161 10.40 3.41 20.33
C LYS A 161 11.20 2.80 21.48
N GLU A 162 10.54 2.45 22.57
CA GLU A 162 11.16 1.81 23.72
C GLU A 162 11.76 0.45 23.32
N LEU A 163 10.95 -0.40 22.68
CA LEU A 163 11.35 -1.72 22.20
C LEU A 163 12.63 -1.65 21.36
N TYR A 164 12.63 -0.85 20.30
CA TYR A 164 13.75 -0.80 19.35
C TYR A 164 14.97 -0.07 19.91
N THR A 165 14.78 0.95 20.74
CA THR A 165 15.91 1.64 21.38
C THR A 165 16.63 0.70 22.34
N THR A 166 15.88 -0.03 23.16
CA THR A 166 16.44 -1.03 24.08
C THR A 166 17.07 -2.19 23.31
N LEU A 167 16.35 -2.78 22.35
CA LEU A 167 16.85 -3.91 21.57
C LEU A 167 18.14 -3.56 20.83
N ALA A 168 18.17 -2.43 20.10
CA ALA A 168 19.34 -2.02 19.35
C ALA A 168 20.52 -1.68 20.27
N GLY A 169 20.27 -1.09 21.44
CA GLY A 169 21.30 -0.84 22.45
C GLY A 169 21.91 -2.13 23.00
N GLU A 170 21.08 -3.10 23.36
CA GLU A 170 21.51 -4.39 23.91
C GLU A 170 22.29 -5.24 22.89
N ILE A 171 21.88 -5.19 21.61
CA ILE A 171 22.60 -5.82 20.50
C ILE A 171 23.99 -5.19 20.34
N ARG A 172 24.07 -3.86 20.21
CA ARG A 172 25.35 -3.17 20.01
C ARG A 172 26.32 -3.38 21.16
N ALA A 173 25.82 -3.48 22.39
CA ALA A 173 26.64 -3.74 23.56
C ALA A 173 27.27 -5.14 23.58
N ARG A 174 26.73 -6.10 22.82
CA ARG A 174 27.15 -7.52 22.82
C ARG A 174 27.68 -8.02 21.48
N ALA A 175 27.41 -7.29 20.40
CA ALA A 175 27.93 -7.62 19.08
C ALA A 175 29.46 -7.56 19.09
N LYS A 176 30.09 -8.67 18.71
CA LYS A 176 31.55 -8.81 18.57
C LYS A 176 31.99 -8.81 17.10
N SER A 177 31.03 -8.87 16.16
CA SER A 177 31.23 -8.81 14.71
C SER A 177 30.23 -7.86 14.06
N ASP A 178 30.43 -7.58 12.76
CA ASP A 178 29.53 -6.74 11.95
C ASP A 178 28.21 -7.46 11.55
N PHE A 179 27.97 -8.65 12.09
CA PHE A 179 26.85 -9.52 11.73
C PHE A 179 25.97 -9.89 12.93
N ILE A 180 24.67 -9.96 12.67
CA ILE A 180 23.65 -10.44 13.62
C ILE A 180 22.69 -11.37 12.90
N LEU A 181 22.12 -12.37 13.57
CA LEU A 181 20.92 -13.03 13.05
C LEU A 181 19.69 -12.38 13.66
N ALA A 182 18.81 -11.78 12.86
CA ALA A 182 17.51 -11.30 13.30
C ALA A 182 16.43 -12.01 12.47
N THR A 183 15.70 -12.93 13.10
CA THR A 183 14.81 -13.87 12.41
C THR A 183 13.69 -14.31 13.33
N PRO A 184 12.51 -14.73 12.83
CA PRO A 184 11.99 -14.49 11.48
C PRO A 184 11.39 -13.09 11.33
N ASP A 185 11.30 -12.61 10.09
CA ASP A 185 10.62 -11.35 9.73
C ASP A 185 11.06 -10.12 10.55
N ALA A 186 12.37 -9.99 10.82
CA ALA A 186 12.91 -8.90 11.63
C ALA A 186 13.95 -8.04 10.89
N PRO A 187 13.77 -7.68 9.59
CA PRO A 187 14.77 -6.93 8.85
C PRO A 187 15.03 -5.52 9.43
N GLU A 188 14.06 -4.97 10.16
CA GLU A 188 14.20 -3.70 10.86
C GLU A 188 15.36 -3.72 11.86
N VAL A 189 15.67 -4.86 12.48
CA VAL A 189 16.77 -4.97 13.45
C VAL A 189 18.12 -4.70 12.78
N TYR A 190 18.32 -5.18 11.54
CA TYR A 190 19.53 -4.87 10.77
C TYR A 190 19.68 -3.38 10.51
N PHE A 191 18.60 -2.75 10.04
CA PHE A 191 18.58 -1.32 9.76
C PHE A 191 18.86 -0.48 11.02
N LEU A 192 18.23 -0.86 12.14
CA LEU A 192 18.31 -0.12 13.39
C LEU A 192 19.63 -0.29 14.13
N THR A 193 20.31 -1.41 13.95
CA THR A 193 21.62 -1.69 14.58
C THR A 193 22.77 -1.24 13.71
N GLY A 194 22.61 -1.25 12.38
CA GLY A 194 23.67 -1.05 11.39
C GLY A 194 24.44 -2.33 11.08
N LEU A 195 24.06 -3.48 11.66
CA LEU A 195 24.70 -4.77 11.45
C LEU A 195 24.09 -5.49 10.24
N SER A 196 24.83 -6.41 9.65
CA SER A 196 24.43 -7.16 8.46
C SER A 196 23.85 -8.54 8.80
N SER A 197 23.00 -9.05 7.92
CA SER A 197 22.52 -10.44 8.00
C SER A 197 23.61 -11.41 7.54
N PRO A 198 23.82 -12.55 8.22
CA PRO A 198 24.64 -13.64 7.70
C PRO A 198 23.94 -14.36 6.54
N GLY A 199 22.61 -14.25 6.44
CA GLY A 199 21.81 -14.82 5.37
C GLY A 199 21.81 -13.96 4.10
N ARG A 200 21.47 -14.56 2.97
CA ARG A 200 21.38 -13.85 1.67
C ARG A 200 20.03 -13.17 1.45
N SER A 201 19.01 -13.54 2.24
CA SER A 201 17.62 -13.08 2.09
C SER A 201 17.22 -12.13 3.21
N THR A 202 16.51 -11.04 2.85
CA THR A 202 15.94 -10.11 3.83
C THR A 202 14.75 -10.70 4.60
N PHE A 203 14.04 -11.66 3.99
CA PHE A 203 13.01 -12.45 4.64
C PHE A 203 13.20 -13.93 4.32
N GLU A 204 12.98 -14.77 5.32
CA GLU A 204 13.23 -16.21 5.27
C GLU A 204 12.33 -16.91 4.24
N PHE A 205 11.11 -16.41 4.02
CA PHE A 205 10.21 -16.98 3.02
C PHE A 205 10.70 -16.84 1.56
N PHE A 206 11.71 -15.99 1.30
CA PHE A 206 12.33 -15.89 -0.03
C PHE A 206 13.38 -16.97 -0.31
N ASP A 207 13.84 -17.70 0.71
CA ASP A 207 14.86 -18.74 0.55
C ASP A 207 14.34 -20.13 0.97
N PRO A 208 13.58 -20.81 0.09
CA PRO A 208 13.09 -22.16 0.37
C PRO A 208 14.18 -23.23 0.33
N ALA A 209 15.43 -22.87 0.01
CA ALA A 209 16.50 -23.83 -0.28
C ALA A 209 17.25 -24.34 0.97
N ASP A 210 17.05 -23.76 2.16
CA ASP A 210 17.69 -24.19 3.42
C ASP A 210 16.68 -24.53 4.53
N PRO A 211 15.79 -25.53 4.33
CA PRO A 211 14.75 -25.88 5.30
C PRO A 211 15.30 -26.38 6.65
N GLY A 212 16.57 -26.77 6.72
CA GLY A 212 17.25 -27.21 7.94
C GLY A 212 18.16 -26.15 8.56
N GLY A 213 18.33 -24.98 7.93
CA GLY A 213 19.22 -23.91 8.41
C GLY A 213 20.70 -24.27 8.39
N GLY A 214 21.13 -25.32 7.68
CA GLY A 214 22.52 -25.78 7.70
C GLY A 214 23.48 -24.78 7.05
N THR A 215 23.03 -24.12 5.99
CA THR A 215 23.81 -23.06 5.33
C THR A 215 23.86 -21.82 6.22
N LEU A 216 22.75 -21.50 6.89
CA LEU A 216 22.68 -20.41 7.85
C LEU A 216 23.60 -20.64 9.06
N LEU A 217 23.60 -21.84 9.66
CA LEU A 217 24.48 -22.17 10.79
C LEU A 217 25.96 -22.10 10.39
N ALA A 218 26.31 -22.58 9.20
CA ALA A 218 27.68 -22.43 8.67
C ALA A 218 28.06 -20.94 8.48
N ALA A 219 27.13 -20.11 7.99
CA ALA A 219 27.35 -18.67 7.85
C ALA A 219 27.55 -18.00 9.21
N ILE A 220 26.72 -18.32 10.21
CA ILE A 220 26.82 -17.86 11.60
C ILE A 220 28.20 -18.15 12.19
N ASP A 221 28.72 -19.36 11.96
CA ASP A 221 30.03 -19.75 12.45
C ASP A 221 31.15 -19.03 11.69
N SER A 222 31.08 -18.96 10.36
CA SER A 222 32.11 -18.32 9.53
C SER A 222 32.22 -16.80 9.71
N LEU A 223 31.11 -16.15 10.05
CA LEU A 223 31.02 -14.70 10.25
C LEU A 223 31.09 -14.32 11.74
N GLU A 224 31.37 -15.30 12.61
CA GLU A 224 31.55 -15.12 14.04
C GLU A 224 30.39 -14.34 14.69
N VAL A 225 29.15 -14.65 14.30
CA VAL A 225 27.95 -14.00 14.85
C VAL A 225 27.90 -14.27 16.35
N SER A 226 27.88 -13.21 17.16
CA SER A 226 27.90 -13.31 18.63
C SER A 226 26.55 -13.08 19.28
N VAL A 227 25.60 -12.49 18.56
CA VAL A 227 24.25 -12.14 19.03
C VAL A 227 23.22 -12.57 17.99
N ILE A 228 22.08 -13.06 18.46
CA ILE A 228 20.90 -13.35 17.64
C ILE A 228 19.65 -12.73 18.29
N ALA A 229 18.72 -12.27 17.48
CA ALA A 229 17.42 -11.75 17.90
C ALA A 229 16.32 -12.62 17.27
N LEU A 230 15.61 -13.36 18.12
CA LEU A 230 14.53 -14.25 17.70
C LEU A 230 13.19 -13.55 17.86
N ASN A 231 12.46 -13.32 16.76
CA ASN A 231 11.12 -12.75 16.80
C ASN A 231 10.10 -13.84 17.15
N GLU A 232 9.43 -13.68 18.28
CA GLU A 232 8.44 -14.65 18.77
C GLU A 232 7.05 -14.44 18.15
N ALA A 233 6.83 -13.33 17.45
CA ALA A 233 5.57 -12.98 16.80
C ALA A 233 5.77 -12.52 15.33
N PRO A 234 6.24 -13.41 14.44
CA PRO A 234 6.40 -13.08 13.01
C PRO A 234 5.06 -12.81 12.32
N ALA A 235 5.09 -11.96 11.29
CA ALA A 235 3.90 -11.52 10.58
C ALA A 235 3.62 -12.32 9.29
N PHE A 236 4.65 -12.93 8.70
CA PHE A 236 4.61 -13.58 7.39
C PHE A 236 5.16 -15.00 7.40
N SER A 237 6.29 -15.20 8.07
CA SER A 237 7.00 -16.47 8.17
C SER A 237 6.51 -17.30 9.36
N PRO A 238 6.60 -18.63 9.30
CA PRO A 238 6.40 -19.46 10.49
C PRO A 238 7.49 -19.19 11.54
N PRO A 239 7.26 -19.55 12.82
CA PRO A 239 8.30 -19.53 13.84
C PRO A 239 9.52 -20.38 13.42
N VAL A 240 10.68 -20.09 14.00
CA VAL A 240 11.90 -20.88 13.77
C VAL A 240 11.61 -22.36 14.06
N GLY A 241 11.96 -23.23 13.11
CA GLY A 241 11.75 -24.67 13.25
C GLY A 241 12.53 -25.24 14.44
N GLY A 242 11.95 -26.22 15.16
CA GLY A 242 12.48 -26.73 16.42
C GLY A 242 13.96 -27.14 16.37
N ALA A 243 14.38 -27.88 15.33
CA ALA A 243 15.78 -28.31 15.20
C ALA A 243 16.77 -27.14 15.05
N LEU A 244 16.42 -26.11 14.28
CA LEU A 244 17.26 -24.90 14.15
C LEU A 244 17.24 -24.08 15.44
N LEU A 245 16.09 -24.00 16.11
CA LEU A 245 15.98 -23.32 17.40
C LEU A 245 16.85 -23.99 18.46
N ASP A 246 16.83 -25.32 18.55
CA ASP A 246 17.64 -26.09 19.50
C ASP A 246 19.15 -25.82 19.29
N GLU A 247 19.60 -25.83 18.04
CA GLU A 247 20.99 -25.49 17.68
C GLU A 247 21.36 -24.04 18.03
N LEU A 248 20.45 -23.09 17.81
CA LEU A 248 20.66 -21.69 18.18
C LEU A 248 20.69 -21.51 19.71
N VAL A 249 19.85 -22.24 20.44
CA VAL A 249 19.83 -22.18 21.92
C VAL A 249 21.12 -22.74 22.51
N ASP A 250 21.64 -23.85 21.97
CA ASP A 250 22.90 -24.45 22.41
C ASP A 250 24.10 -23.52 22.16
N ARG A 251 24.14 -22.89 20.98
CA ARG A 251 25.24 -21.98 20.58
C ARG A 251 25.19 -20.61 21.25
N PHE A 252 24.01 -20.15 21.65
CA PHE A 252 23.77 -18.84 22.26
C PHE A 252 23.05 -19.03 23.60
N PRO A 253 23.75 -19.48 24.66
CA PRO A 253 23.12 -19.91 25.89
C PRO A 253 22.53 -18.76 26.72
N GLU A 254 23.13 -17.57 26.65
CA GLU A 254 22.65 -16.40 27.37
C GLU A 254 21.43 -15.82 26.67
N GLU A 255 20.44 -15.36 27.45
CA GLU A 255 19.18 -14.86 26.90
C GLU A 255 18.64 -13.62 27.62
N ARG A 256 17.86 -12.83 26.88
CA ARG A 256 17.04 -11.75 27.43
C ARG A 256 15.85 -11.50 26.52
N ARG A 257 14.66 -11.42 27.10
CA ARG A 257 13.45 -11.01 26.39
C ARG A 257 13.29 -9.50 26.39
N ILE A 258 13.00 -8.92 25.23
CA ILE A 258 12.75 -7.50 24.99
C ILE A 258 11.53 -7.39 24.07
N GLY A 259 10.36 -7.10 24.65
CA GLY A 259 9.08 -7.11 23.93
C GLY A 259 8.84 -8.46 23.24
N ARG A 260 8.63 -8.43 21.92
CA ARG A 260 8.42 -9.63 21.08
C ARG A 260 9.71 -10.37 20.69
N PHE A 261 10.88 -9.87 21.09
CA PHE A 261 12.15 -10.45 20.71
C PHE A 261 12.79 -11.20 21.89
N LEU A 262 13.24 -12.42 21.63
CA LEU A 262 14.16 -13.16 22.48
C LEU A 262 15.58 -12.95 21.94
N LEU A 263 16.35 -12.09 22.62
CA LEU A 263 17.75 -11.86 22.32
C LEU A 263 18.58 -12.97 22.96
N ARG A 264 19.51 -13.57 22.20
CA ARG A 264 20.47 -14.55 22.72
C ARG A 264 21.89 -14.22 22.29
N TRP A 265 22.89 -14.54 23.11
CA TRP A 265 24.30 -14.26 22.79
C TRP A 265 25.28 -15.30 23.32
N ARG A 266 26.50 -15.26 22.78
CA ARG A 266 27.65 -16.01 23.28
C ARG A 266 28.32 -15.26 24.44
N PRO A 267 28.81 -15.94 25.49
CA PRO A 267 29.63 -15.34 26.55
C PRO A 267 30.79 -14.50 25.99
#